data_AF-A0A8B9KKI1-F1
#
_entry.id   AF-A0A8B9KKI1-F1
#
_cell.length_a   1.000
_cell.length_b   1.000
_cell.length_c   1.000
_cell.angle_alpha   90.00
_cell.angle_beta   90.00
_cell.angle_gamma   90.00
#
_symmetry.space_group_name_H-M   'P 1'
#
loop_
_entity.id
_entity.type
_entity.pdbx_description
1 polymer ?
#
loop_
_entity_poly.entity_id
_entity_poly.type
_entity_poly.pdbx_seq_one_letter_code
_entity_poly.pdbx_strand_id
1 'polypeptide(L)'
;MWDPTPYSVTPAARVLSRCVHSGTMSQKELDAVPRKSEVFSSHLLEAEQLNRMKQEIDQVSLDLELLRLEKSTADVTHNHYLSQRFASLQEFTSHLQDVLKQQTSLQQRLMKPICQQNLPVQANLHRYVVELMGMIVEFIENLEMKIKIVRSIPATEESLINLNNAMTQLLAQVTEVESLTKQVLQRQDQSKEDISDASS
;
A
#
# COMPACT_ATOMS: atom_id res chain seq x y z
N MET A 1 19.05 -61.82 5.79
CA MET A 1 19.38 -62.07 7.21
C MET A 1 19.78 -63.54 7.37
N TRP A 2 21.02 -63.86 7.03
CA TRP A 2 21.64 -65.15 7.32
C TRP A 2 22.92 -64.80 8.07
N ASP A 3 22.86 -64.78 9.40
CA ASP A 3 24.07 -64.68 10.23
C ASP A 3 24.65 -66.08 10.38
N PRO A 4 25.90 -66.34 9.94
CA PRO A 4 26.57 -67.58 10.22
C PRO A 4 26.98 -67.57 11.70
N THR A 5 26.27 -68.33 12.54
CA THR A 5 26.70 -68.57 13.91
C THR A 5 28.02 -69.36 13.92
N PRO A 6 29.08 -68.88 14.59
CA PRO A 6 30.44 -69.42 14.40
C PRO A 6 30.68 -70.82 15.01
N TYR A 7 29.69 -71.43 15.69
CA TYR A 7 29.87 -72.67 16.45
C TYR A 7 28.84 -73.76 16.18
N SER A 8 28.02 -73.62 15.13
CA SER A 8 27.10 -74.67 14.69
C SER A 8 27.73 -75.48 13.58
N VAL A 9 28.02 -76.78 13.82
CA VAL A 9 28.43 -77.69 12.74
C VAL A 9 27.26 -77.79 11.75
N THR A 10 27.42 -77.15 10.59
CA THR A 10 26.41 -77.12 9.54
C THR A 10 25.94 -78.55 9.22
N PRO A 11 24.66 -78.81 8.93
CA PRO A 11 24.18 -80.15 8.59
C PRO A 11 25.01 -80.85 7.51
N ALA A 12 25.48 -80.09 6.51
CA ALA A 12 26.43 -80.55 5.50
C ALA A 12 27.76 -81.04 6.10
N ALA A 13 28.36 -80.29 7.02
CA ALA A 13 29.59 -80.69 7.70
C ALA A 13 29.42 -81.98 8.51
N ARG A 14 28.24 -82.20 9.11
CA ARG A 14 27.93 -83.46 9.82
C ARG A 14 27.82 -84.65 8.86
N VAL A 15 27.21 -84.47 7.69
CA VAL A 15 27.12 -85.51 6.65
C VAL A 15 28.51 -85.85 6.12
N LEU A 16 29.31 -84.83 5.77
CA LEU A 16 30.68 -85.02 5.28
C LEU A 16 31.55 -85.74 6.32
N SER A 17 31.44 -85.36 7.59
CA SER A 17 32.11 -86.06 8.69
C SER A 17 31.71 -87.53 8.75
N ARG A 18 30.40 -87.86 8.63
CA ARG A 18 29.94 -89.25 8.63
C ARG A 18 30.50 -90.05 7.44
N CYS A 19 30.58 -89.45 6.25
CA CYS A 19 31.16 -90.08 5.06
C CYS A 19 32.67 -90.35 5.20
N VAL A 20 33.39 -89.53 5.97
CA VAL A 20 34.79 -89.77 6.30
C VAL A 20 34.93 -90.93 7.29
N HIS A 21 34.08 -90.96 8.33
CA HIS A 21 34.09 -92.04 9.32
C HIS A 21 33.65 -93.40 8.73
N SER A 22 32.75 -93.41 7.74
CA SER A 22 32.33 -94.65 7.06
C SER A 22 33.32 -95.15 6.00
N GLY A 23 34.46 -94.48 5.81
CA GLY A 23 35.48 -94.85 4.83
C GLY A 23 35.06 -94.66 3.37
N THR A 24 33.89 -94.08 3.13
CA THR A 24 33.37 -93.77 1.79
C THR A 24 34.07 -92.57 1.13
N MET A 25 34.75 -91.75 1.93
CA MET A 25 35.58 -90.64 1.48
C MET A 25 36.76 -90.48 2.45
N SER A 26 37.95 -90.15 1.97
CA SER A 26 39.12 -89.93 2.83
C SER A 26 39.25 -88.46 3.24
N GLN A 27 39.87 -88.22 4.41
CA GLN A 27 40.16 -86.86 4.88
C GLN A 27 41.06 -86.10 3.88
N LYS A 28 41.98 -86.80 3.19
CA LYS A 28 42.83 -86.21 2.14
C LYS A 28 42.03 -85.75 0.93
N GLU A 29 41.01 -86.50 0.52
CA GLU A 29 40.13 -86.10 -0.59
C GLU A 29 39.26 -84.90 -0.21
N LEU A 30 38.78 -84.84 1.04
CA LEU A 30 38.04 -83.69 1.54
C LEU A 30 38.90 -82.42 1.60
N ASP A 31 40.15 -82.55 2.08
CA ASP A 31 41.09 -81.42 2.19
C ASP A 31 41.69 -81.00 0.83
N ALA A 32 41.61 -81.87 -0.19
CA ALA A 32 42.02 -81.55 -1.56
C ALA A 32 40.98 -80.74 -2.33
N VAL A 33 39.75 -80.58 -1.81
CA VAL A 33 38.72 -79.76 -2.46
C VAL A 33 39.16 -78.29 -2.47
N PRO A 34 39.25 -77.64 -3.65
CA PRO A 34 39.64 -76.24 -3.75
C PRO A 34 38.69 -75.36 -2.94
N ARG A 35 39.20 -74.61 -1.94
CA ARG A 35 38.43 -73.65 -1.14
C ARG A 35 38.08 -72.35 -1.89
N LYS A 36 38.18 -72.35 -3.22
CA LYS A 36 37.91 -71.15 -4.01
C LYS A 36 36.41 -70.85 -3.95
N SER A 37 36.09 -69.59 -3.66
CA SER A 37 34.73 -69.06 -3.49
C SER A 37 33.89 -69.04 -4.78
N GLU A 38 34.37 -69.67 -5.86
CA GLU A 38 33.65 -69.84 -7.12
C GLU A 38 32.74 -71.08 -7.02
N VAL A 39 31.90 -71.13 -5.99
CA VAL A 39 30.89 -72.17 -5.80
C VAL A 39 29.68 -71.94 -6.72
N PHE A 40 29.60 -70.74 -7.31
CA PHE A 40 28.50 -70.29 -8.15
C PHE A 40 28.98 -70.00 -9.57
N SER A 41 28.12 -70.24 -10.57
CA SER A 41 28.42 -69.92 -11.97
C SER A 41 28.67 -68.42 -12.13
N SER A 42 29.51 -68.04 -13.12
CA SER A 42 29.76 -66.63 -13.46
C SER A 42 28.47 -65.84 -13.67
N HIS A 43 27.47 -66.47 -14.30
CA HIS A 43 26.14 -65.92 -14.51
C HIS A 43 25.38 -65.60 -13.20
N LEU A 44 25.56 -66.38 -12.13
CA LEU A 44 24.92 -66.07 -10.85
C LEU A 44 25.59 -64.86 -10.18
N LEU A 45 26.92 -64.75 -10.27
CA LEU A 45 27.64 -63.60 -9.72
C LEU A 45 27.25 -62.30 -10.44
N GLU A 46 27.16 -62.35 -11.77
CA GLU A 46 26.67 -61.23 -12.60
C GLU A 46 25.22 -60.86 -12.24
N ALA A 47 24.34 -61.85 -12.08
CA ALA A 47 22.96 -61.63 -11.67
C ALA A 47 22.84 -61.03 -10.27
N GLU A 48 23.70 -61.44 -9.32
CA GLU A 48 23.75 -60.87 -7.98
C GLU A 48 24.23 -59.41 -8.00
N GLN A 49 25.23 -59.09 -8.83
CA GLN A 49 25.71 -57.71 -9.02
C GLN A 49 24.64 -56.82 -9.67
N LEU A 50 23.94 -57.31 -10.70
CA LEU A 50 22.81 -56.60 -11.32
C LEU A 50 21.68 -56.36 -10.33
N ASN A 51 21.35 -57.35 -9.49
CA ASN A 51 20.34 -57.19 -8.45
C ASN A 51 20.75 -56.16 -7.41
N ARG A 52 22.02 -56.15 -6.99
CA ARG A 52 22.54 -55.11 -6.07
C ARG A 52 22.42 -53.71 -6.67
N MET A 53 22.86 -53.54 -7.91
CA MET A 53 22.76 -52.25 -8.61
C MET A 53 21.29 -51.83 -8.79
N LYS A 54 20.40 -52.77 -9.12
CA LYS A 54 18.97 -52.50 -9.21
C LYS A 54 18.38 -52.03 -7.87
N GLN A 55 18.73 -52.70 -6.77
CA GLN A 55 18.29 -52.29 -5.43
C GLN A 55 18.79 -50.88 -5.08
N GLU A 56 20.02 -50.53 -5.46
CA GLU A 56 20.56 -49.20 -5.25
C GLU A 56 19.81 -48.14 -6.08
N ILE A 57 19.48 -48.43 -7.34
CA ILE A 57 18.67 -47.57 -8.20
C ILE A 57 17.27 -47.37 -7.59
N ASP A 58 16.63 -48.44 -7.15
CA ASP A 58 15.29 -48.40 -6.55
C ASP A 58 15.31 -47.54 -5.27
N GLN A 59 16.35 -47.69 -4.43
CA GLN A 59 16.54 -46.89 -3.22
C GLN A 59 16.72 -45.39 -3.53
N VAL A 60 17.61 -45.05 -4.47
CA VAL A 60 17.84 -43.65 -4.87
C VAL A 60 16.60 -43.05 -5.52
N SER A 61 15.85 -43.84 -6.30
CA SER A 61 14.59 -43.41 -6.89
C SER A 61 13.56 -43.06 -5.81
N LEU A 62 13.45 -43.89 -4.77
CA LEU A 62 12.55 -43.62 -3.65
C LEU A 62 12.95 -42.35 -2.89
N ASP A 63 14.24 -42.18 -2.61
CA ASP A 63 14.74 -40.97 -1.92
C ASP A 63 14.48 -39.70 -2.74
N LEU A 64 14.60 -39.78 -4.07
CA LEU A 64 14.25 -38.68 -4.97
C LEU A 64 12.76 -38.36 -4.91
N GLU A 65 11.88 -39.37 -4.94
CA GLU A 65 10.44 -39.17 -4.81
C GLU A 65 10.06 -38.53 -3.47
N LEU A 66 10.68 -38.94 -2.38
CA LEU A 66 10.48 -38.35 -1.05
C LEU A 66 10.89 -36.87 -1.02
N LEU A 67 12.06 -36.53 -1.55
CA LEU A 67 12.52 -35.14 -1.62
C LEU A 67 11.63 -34.29 -2.53
N ARG A 68 11.14 -34.86 -3.63
CA ARG A 68 10.20 -34.18 -4.53
C ARG A 68 8.87 -33.91 -3.83
N LEU A 69 8.38 -34.89 -3.07
CA LEU A 69 7.16 -34.74 -2.27
C LEU A 69 7.34 -33.66 -1.21
N GLU A 70 8.42 -33.71 -0.42
CA GLU A 70 8.74 -32.70 0.59
C GLU A 70 8.75 -31.30 -0.02
N LYS A 71 9.49 -31.11 -1.13
CA LYS A 71 9.51 -29.85 -1.87
C LYS A 71 8.14 -29.39 -2.34
N SER A 72 7.29 -30.30 -2.82
CA SER A 72 5.94 -29.96 -3.30
C SER A 72 4.96 -29.60 -2.18
N THR A 73 5.20 -30.11 -0.96
CA THR A 73 4.38 -29.85 0.23
C THR A 73 4.96 -28.78 1.14
N ALA A 74 6.12 -28.24 0.77
CA ALA A 74 6.93 -27.35 1.59
C ALA A 74 6.17 -26.11 2.08
N ASP A 75 5.26 -25.60 1.26
CA ASP A 75 4.44 -24.42 1.52
C ASP A 75 3.39 -24.64 2.63
N VAL A 76 2.99 -25.88 2.87
CA VAL A 76 2.01 -26.26 3.89
C VAL A 76 2.60 -27.05 5.06
N THR A 77 3.82 -27.57 4.94
CA THR A 77 4.49 -28.35 6.01
C THR A 77 5.57 -27.55 6.73
N HIS A 78 6.35 -26.72 6.04
CA HIS A 78 7.45 -26.00 6.67
C HIS A 78 6.99 -24.71 7.36
N ASN A 79 7.46 -24.55 8.60
CA ASN A 79 7.17 -23.40 9.43
C ASN A 79 7.58 -22.06 8.78
N HIS A 80 8.62 -22.04 7.94
CA HIS A 80 9.07 -20.82 7.27
C HIS A 80 7.98 -20.19 6.39
N TYR A 81 7.38 -20.98 5.49
CA TYR A 81 6.30 -20.52 4.61
C TYR A 81 5.00 -20.26 5.37
N LEU A 82 4.68 -21.14 6.33
CA LEU A 82 3.49 -21.00 7.16
C LEU A 82 3.55 -19.74 8.03
N SER A 83 4.69 -19.47 8.69
CA SER A 83 4.85 -18.30 9.58
C SER A 83 4.59 -16.99 8.85
N GLN A 84 5.10 -16.85 7.62
CA GLN A 84 4.85 -15.67 6.81
C GLN A 84 3.35 -15.52 6.48
N ARG A 85 2.69 -16.61 6.07
CA ARG A 85 1.25 -16.60 5.77
C ARG A 85 0.41 -16.28 7.01
N PHE A 86 0.75 -16.86 8.15
CA PHE A 86 0.10 -16.58 9.44
C PHE A 86 0.27 -15.12 9.85
N ALA A 87 1.47 -14.56 9.70
CA ALA A 87 1.72 -13.16 10.01
C ALA A 87 0.84 -12.22 9.15
N SER A 88 0.79 -12.45 7.82
CA SER A 88 -0.08 -11.66 6.94
C SER A 88 -1.57 -11.82 7.26
N LEU A 89 -2.02 -13.04 7.59
CA LEU A 89 -3.41 -13.28 7.98
C LEU A 89 -3.74 -12.61 9.32
N GLN A 90 -2.80 -12.62 10.26
CA GLN A 90 -2.94 -11.98 11.57
C GLN A 90 -3.03 -10.46 11.44
N GLU A 91 -2.18 -9.86 10.62
CA GLU A 91 -2.21 -8.42 10.32
C GLU A 91 -3.55 -8.03 9.69
N PHE A 92 -3.99 -8.76 8.66
CA PHE A 92 -5.30 -8.54 8.03
C PHE A 92 -6.46 -8.65 9.03
N THR A 93 -6.42 -9.68 9.88
CA THR A 93 -7.44 -9.88 10.93
C THR A 93 -7.44 -8.75 11.94
N SER A 94 -6.27 -8.24 12.33
CA SER A 94 -6.14 -7.08 13.22
C SER A 94 -6.79 -5.84 12.59
N HIS A 95 -6.50 -5.57 11.32
CA HIS A 95 -7.11 -4.45 10.61
C HIS A 95 -8.63 -4.55 10.54
N LEU A 96 -9.18 -5.75 10.27
CA LEU A 96 -10.63 -5.95 10.30
C LEU A 96 -11.23 -5.70 11.68
N GLN A 97 -10.57 -6.16 12.75
CA GLN A 97 -11.03 -5.87 14.11
C GLN A 97 -11.06 -4.38 14.41
N ASP A 98 -10.04 -3.63 13.96
CA ASP A 98 -10.00 -2.19 14.17
C ASP A 98 -11.07 -1.45 13.37
N VAL A 99 -11.33 -1.87 12.14
CA VAL A 99 -12.45 -1.34 11.33
C VAL A 99 -13.79 -1.58 12.05
N LEU A 100 -14.02 -2.78 12.58
CA LEU A 100 -15.26 -3.10 13.32
C LEU A 100 -15.39 -2.25 14.60
N LYS A 101 -14.30 -2.00 15.32
CA LYS A 101 -14.29 -1.10 16.49
C LYS A 101 -14.65 0.33 16.08
N GLN A 102 -14.07 0.83 14.99
CA GLN A 102 -14.36 2.17 14.49
C GLN A 102 -15.82 2.30 14.01
N GLN A 103 -16.34 1.29 13.30
CA GLN A 103 -17.74 1.23 12.90
C GLN A 103 -18.66 1.27 14.13
N THR A 104 -18.37 0.46 15.15
CA THR A 104 -19.16 0.43 16.39
C THR A 104 -19.11 1.77 17.11
N SER A 105 -17.93 2.39 17.22
CA SER A 105 -17.75 3.73 17.79
C SER A 105 -18.53 4.79 17.02
N LEU A 106 -18.47 4.75 15.69
CA LEU A 106 -19.22 5.67 14.83
C LEU A 106 -20.73 5.47 14.99
N GLN A 107 -21.20 4.22 15.01
CA GLN A 107 -22.59 3.91 15.24
C GLN A 107 -23.05 4.43 16.61
N GLN A 108 -22.27 4.22 17.67
CA GLN A 108 -22.58 4.78 18.99
C GLN A 108 -22.64 6.31 18.97
N ARG A 109 -21.72 6.97 18.25
CA ARG A 109 -21.73 8.43 18.10
C ARG A 109 -22.94 8.94 17.31
N LEU A 110 -23.36 8.23 16.27
CA LEU A 110 -24.52 8.58 15.46
C LEU A 110 -25.85 8.24 16.17
N MET A 111 -25.88 7.18 16.98
CA MET A 111 -27.02 6.82 17.81
C MET A 111 -27.19 7.76 19.02
N LYS A 112 -26.16 8.50 19.42
CA LYS A 112 -26.32 9.57 20.42
C LYS A 112 -27.20 10.66 19.82
N PRO A 113 -28.39 10.92 20.37
CA PRO A 113 -29.25 11.97 19.84
C PRO A 113 -28.51 13.31 19.94
N ILE A 114 -28.47 14.04 18.84
CA ILE A 114 -27.91 15.41 18.72
C ILE A 114 -28.51 16.34 19.79
N CYS A 115 -29.69 15.99 20.29
CA CYS A 115 -30.44 16.66 21.35
C CYS A 115 -29.73 16.72 22.71
N GLN A 116 -28.66 15.94 22.96
CA GLN A 116 -27.89 16.01 24.22
C GLN A 116 -26.76 17.06 24.23
N GLN A 117 -26.52 17.76 23.10
CA GLN A 117 -25.61 18.92 23.09
C GLN A 117 -26.34 20.24 23.35
N ASN A 118 -27.67 20.26 23.27
CA ASN A 118 -28.45 21.39 23.74
C ASN A 118 -28.62 21.24 25.24
N LEU A 119 -28.31 22.30 26.01
CA LEU A 119 -28.71 22.35 27.41
C LEU A 119 -30.21 22.01 27.47
N PRO A 120 -30.65 21.10 28.36
CA PRO A 120 -32.06 20.85 28.54
C PRO A 120 -32.71 22.16 29.02
N VAL A 121 -33.34 22.87 28.10
CA VAL A 121 -34.14 24.05 28.44
C VAL A 121 -35.38 23.53 29.14
N GLN A 122 -35.60 23.98 30.37
CA GLN A 122 -36.82 23.63 31.11
C GLN A 122 -38.05 24.08 30.29
N ALA A 123 -39.12 23.29 30.27
CA ALA A 123 -40.28 23.52 29.40
C ALA A 123 -40.92 24.92 29.59
N ASN A 124 -40.88 25.47 30.79
CA ASN A 124 -41.31 26.83 31.12
C ASN A 124 -40.46 27.93 30.44
N LEU A 125 -39.23 27.64 30.07
CA LEU A 125 -38.30 28.57 29.43
C LEU A 125 -38.35 28.54 27.90
N HIS A 126 -39.02 27.54 27.29
CA HIS A 126 -39.06 27.36 25.83
C HIS A 126 -39.67 28.56 25.13
N ARG A 127 -40.76 29.11 25.67
CA ARG A 127 -41.43 30.29 25.10
C ARG A 127 -40.47 31.47 24.99
N TYR A 128 -39.70 31.75 26.03
CA TYR A 128 -38.74 32.86 26.05
C TYR A 128 -37.57 32.62 25.09
N VAL A 129 -37.10 31.38 24.96
CA VAL A 129 -36.03 31.04 24.01
C VAL A 129 -36.51 31.18 22.56
N VAL A 130 -37.75 30.78 22.26
CA VAL A 130 -38.35 30.96 20.93
C VAL A 130 -38.53 32.44 20.61
N GLU A 131 -39.06 33.23 21.57
CA GLU A 131 -39.18 34.69 21.42
C GLU A 131 -37.80 35.35 21.21
N LEU A 132 -36.78 34.93 21.97
CA LEU A 132 -35.41 35.42 21.82
C LEU A 132 -34.81 35.07 20.46
N MET A 133 -34.99 33.83 19.99
CA MET A 133 -34.51 33.43 18.66
C MET A 133 -35.21 34.20 17.54
N GLY A 134 -36.51 34.48 17.68
CA GLY A 134 -37.23 35.37 16.77
C GLY A 134 -36.61 36.77 16.71
N MET A 135 -36.33 37.38 17.87
CA MET A 135 -35.68 38.69 17.95
C MET A 135 -34.25 38.68 17.36
N ILE A 136 -33.49 37.60 17.55
CA ILE A 136 -32.14 37.46 16.99
C ILE A 136 -32.19 37.40 15.46
N VAL A 137 -33.12 36.63 14.88
CA VAL A 137 -33.28 36.53 13.42
C VAL A 137 -33.66 37.90 12.83
N GLU A 138 -34.65 38.58 13.42
CA GLU A 138 -35.06 39.91 12.98
C GLU A 138 -33.92 40.94 13.09
N PHE A 139 -33.13 40.87 14.16
CA PHE A 139 -31.96 41.72 14.32
C PHE A 139 -30.90 41.47 13.24
N ILE A 140 -30.59 40.20 12.94
CA ILE A 140 -29.62 39.83 11.89
C ILE A 140 -30.08 40.35 10.52
N GLU A 141 -31.36 40.16 10.18
CA GLU A 141 -31.93 40.66 8.92
C GLU A 141 -31.84 42.19 8.83
N ASN A 142 -32.16 42.89 9.92
CA ASN A 142 -32.10 44.35 9.97
C ASN A 142 -30.65 44.86 9.83
N LEU A 143 -29.71 44.21 10.50
CA LEU A 143 -28.29 44.53 10.42
C LEU A 143 -27.76 44.32 9.00
N GLU A 144 -28.10 43.19 8.38
CA GLU A 144 -27.68 42.90 7.00
C GLU A 144 -28.24 43.92 6.01
N MET A 145 -29.51 44.32 6.17
CA MET A 145 -30.13 45.38 5.38
C MET A 145 -29.38 46.71 5.56
N LYS A 146 -29.07 47.11 6.79
CA LYS A 146 -28.31 48.34 7.07
C LYS A 146 -26.91 48.30 6.45
N ILE A 147 -26.21 47.16 6.52
CA ILE A 147 -24.89 46.99 5.88
C ILE A 147 -25.00 47.14 4.35
N LYS A 148 -26.03 46.55 3.73
CA LYS A 148 -26.29 46.70 2.29
C LYS A 148 -26.54 48.16 1.92
N ILE A 149 -27.33 48.88 2.71
CA ILE A 149 -27.58 50.32 2.51
C ILE A 149 -26.26 51.09 2.58
N VAL A 150 -25.46 50.89 3.63
CA VAL A 150 -24.15 51.57 3.78
C VAL A 150 -23.23 51.29 2.59
N ARG A 151 -23.18 50.05 2.09
CA ARG A 151 -22.39 49.68 0.91
C ARG A 151 -22.93 50.25 -0.41
N SER A 152 -24.23 50.58 -0.46
CA SER A 152 -24.86 51.17 -1.64
C SER A 152 -24.75 52.70 -1.70
N ILE A 153 -24.33 53.34 -0.60
CA ILE A 153 -23.98 54.77 -0.63
C ILE A 153 -22.84 54.91 -1.63
N PRO A 154 -22.99 55.72 -2.71
CA PRO A 154 -21.94 55.91 -3.68
C PRO A 154 -20.66 56.26 -2.94
N ALA A 155 -19.56 55.57 -3.24
CA ALA A 155 -18.28 55.87 -2.64
C ALA A 155 -18.00 57.35 -2.93
N THR A 156 -18.18 58.20 -1.91
CA THR A 156 -17.92 59.63 -1.99
C THR A 156 -16.51 59.87 -2.54
N GLU A 157 -15.59 58.95 -2.23
CA GLU A 157 -14.24 58.85 -2.78
C GLU A 157 -14.21 58.78 -4.33
N GLU A 158 -14.97 57.88 -4.95
CA GLU A 158 -15.00 57.72 -6.41
C GLU A 158 -15.59 58.96 -7.09
N SER A 159 -16.64 59.54 -6.50
CA SER A 159 -17.22 60.78 -6.99
C SER A 159 -16.26 61.97 -6.86
N LEU A 160 -15.47 62.02 -5.78
CA LEU A 160 -14.48 63.06 -5.52
C LEU A 160 -13.31 62.96 -6.50
N ILE A 161 -12.83 61.74 -6.78
CA ILE A 161 -11.79 61.47 -7.79
C ILE A 161 -12.27 61.91 -9.18
N ASN A 162 -13.50 61.54 -9.56
CA ASN A 162 -14.08 61.94 -10.84
C ASN A 162 -14.22 63.46 -10.96
N LEU A 163 -14.66 64.14 -9.89
CA LEU A 163 -14.73 65.61 -9.85
C LEU A 163 -13.34 66.25 -9.98
N ASN A 164 -12.35 65.73 -9.25
CA ASN A 164 -10.99 66.25 -9.26
C ASN A 164 -10.34 66.09 -10.65
N ASN A 165 -10.61 64.97 -11.33
CA ASN A 165 -10.17 64.74 -12.72
C ASN A 165 -10.85 65.72 -13.70
N ALA A 166 -12.16 65.97 -13.55
CA ALA A 166 -12.88 66.95 -14.37
C ALA A 166 -12.35 68.38 -14.14
N MET A 167 -12.04 68.73 -12.89
CA MET A 167 -11.46 70.02 -12.53
C MET A 167 -10.07 70.22 -13.15
N THR A 168 -9.22 69.20 -13.13
CA THR A 168 -7.89 69.27 -13.77
C THR A 168 -8.00 69.40 -15.29
N GLN A 169 -8.93 68.71 -15.94
CA GLN A 169 -9.19 68.88 -17.37
C GLN A 169 -9.67 70.31 -17.69
N LEU A 170 -10.56 70.87 -16.87
CA LEU A 170 -11.09 72.21 -17.09
C LEU A 170 -10.01 73.28 -16.89
N LEU A 171 -9.13 73.12 -15.89
CA LEU A 171 -7.97 73.99 -15.71
C LEU A 171 -7.02 73.93 -16.92
N ALA A 172 -6.77 72.74 -17.47
CA ALA A 172 -5.96 72.60 -18.68
C ALA A 172 -6.57 73.35 -19.87
N GLN A 173 -7.88 73.20 -20.09
CA GLN A 173 -8.58 73.95 -21.14
C GLN A 173 -8.54 75.46 -20.92
N VAL A 174 -8.68 75.93 -19.68
CA VAL A 174 -8.54 77.37 -19.36
C VAL A 174 -7.14 77.87 -19.74
N THR A 175 -6.09 77.12 -19.37
CA THR A 175 -4.72 77.53 -19.76
C THR A 175 -4.49 77.50 -21.27
N GLU A 176 -5.10 76.56 -21.98
CA GLU A 176 -5.06 76.51 -23.44
C GLU A 176 -5.75 77.73 -24.04
N VAL A 177 -6.97 78.05 -23.58
CA VAL A 177 -7.72 79.24 -24.01
C VAL A 177 -6.97 80.53 -23.71
N GLU A 178 -6.35 80.65 -22.53
CA GLU A 178 -5.49 81.79 -22.20
C GLU A 178 -4.30 81.91 -23.16
N SER A 179 -3.66 80.78 -23.50
CA SER A 179 -2.53 80.77 -24.44
C SER A 179 -2.95 81.14 -25.87
N LEU A 180 -4.09 80.64 -26.34
CA LEU A 180 -4.66 80.96 -27.64
C LEU A 180 -5.06 82.44 -27.70
N THR A 181 -5.64 82.97 -26.62
CA THR A 181 -6.00 84.40 -26.50
C THR A 181 -4.75 85.27 -26.60
N LYS A 182 -3.66 84.90 -25.91
CA LYS A 182 -2.36 85.60 -26.02
C LYS A 182 -1.80 85.55 -27.44
N GLN A 183 -1.87 84.39 -28.12
CA GLN A 183 -1.41 84.27 -29.51
C GLN A 183 -2.24 85.13 -30.48
N VAL A 184 -3.56 85.20 -30.31
CA VAL A 184 -4.43 86.05 -31.14
C VAL A 184 -4.09 87.52 -30.93
N LEU A 185 -3.89 87.96 -29.69
CA LEU A 185 -3.48 89.34 -29.39
C LEU A 185 -2.12 89.66 -30.02
N GLN A 186 -1.13 88.78 -29.88
CA GLN A 186 0.19 88.97 -30.53
C GLN A 186 0.09 89.06 -32.05
N ARG A 187 -0.73 88.21 -32.70
CA ARG A 187 -0.96 88.30 -34.16
C ARG A 187 -1.66 89.59 -34.56
N GLN A 188 -2.57 90.09 -33.73
CA GLN A 188 -3.27 91.36 -33.97
C GLN A 188 -2.31 92.55 -33.86
N ASP A 189 -1.37 92.52 -32.92
CA ASP A 189 -0.37 93.57 -32.76
C ASP A 189 0.67 93.53 -33.89
N GLN A 190 1.15 92.34 -34.29
CA GLN A 190 2.00 92.18 -35.49
C GLN A 190 1.32 92.67 -36.76
N SER A 191 0.03 92.36 -36.95
CA SER A 191 -0.72 92.85 -38.11
C SER A 191 -0.91 94.38 -38.10
N LYS A 192 -0.87 95.05 -36.94
CA LYS A 192 -0.91 96.52 -36.85
C LYS A 192 0.46 97.15 -37.13
N GLU A 193 1.55 96.50 -36.70
CA GLU A 193 2.93 96.90 -37.02
C GLU A 193 3.23 96.75 -38.51
N ASP A 194 2.83 95.64 -39.15
CA ASP A 194 3.02 95.43 -40.60
C ASP A 194 2.25 96.45 -41.47
N ILE A 195 1.08 96.93 -41.00
CA ILE A 195 0.32 98.00 -41.69
C ILE A 195 0.97 99.37 -41.49
N SER A 196 1.66 99.58 -40.35
CA SER A 196 2.43 100.79 -40.05
C SER A 196 3.72 100.86 -40.88
N ASP A 197 4.44 99.75 -41.01
CA ASP A 197 5.70 99.69 -41.79
C ASP A 197 5.48 99.64 -43.31
N ALA A 198 4.35 99.12 -43.79
CA ALA A 198 3.97 99.23 -45.21
C ALA A 198 3.49 100.64 -45.61
N SER A 199 3.34 101.54 -44.63
CA SER A 199 2.86 102.92 -44.83
C SER A 199 3.92 103.98 -44.50
N SER A 200 5.20 103.60 -44.36
CA SER A 200 6.35 104.52 -44.26
C SER A 200 7.21 104.51 -45.52
#